data_AF-A0AB37UA80-F1
#
_entry.id   AF-A0AB37UA80-F1
#
_cell.length_a   1.000
_cell.length_b   1.000
_cell.length_c   1.000
_cell.angle_alpha   90.00
_cell.angle_beta   90.00
_cell.angle_gamma   90.00
#
_symmetry.space_group_name_H-M   'P 1'
#
loop_
_entity.id
_entity.type
_entity.pdbx_description
1 polymer ?
#
loop_
_entity_poly.entity_id
_entity_poly.type
_entity_poly.pdbx_seq_one_letter_code
_entity_poly.pdbx_strand_id
1 'polypeptide(L)' 'MYKHIDMFAVVAMARMKKAYPKIHGEKKRQFQFMLTEGASEELDKVAQQLGISRSEVLERVIRSGVSEIVVAFNSGLQTV' A
#
# COMPACT_ATOMS: atom_id res chain seq x y z
N MET A 1 -18.20 32.31 -28.27
CA MET A 1 -16.74 32.03 -28.27
C MET A 1 -16.49 30.89 -27.28
N TYR A 2 -15.79 29.85 -27.71
CA TYR A 2 -15.79 28.49 -27.14
C TYR A 2 -15.31 28.37 -25.67
N LYS A 3 -15.93 27.44 -24.92
CA LYS A 3 -15.52 26.87 -23.62
C LYS A 3 -14.23 26.04 -23.76
N HIS A 4 -13.40 25.92 -22.72
CA HIS A 4 -12.58 24.74 -22.32
C HIS A 4 -11.65 25.15 -21.16
N ILE A 5 -11.94 24.83 -19.89
CA ILE A 5 -11.65 23.58 -19.15
C ILE A 5 -10.18 23.12 -19.34
N ASP A 6 -9.48 22.94 -18.20
CA ASP A 6 -8.23 22.18 -18.00
C ASP A 6 -6.88 22.80 -18.42
N MET A 7 -6.45 23.87 -17.75
CA MET A 7 -5.07 24.39 -17.90
C MET A 7 -4.11 23.99 -16.77
N PHE A 8 -4.55 23.24 -15.75
CA PHE A 8 -3.67 22.78 -14.65
C PHE A 8 -3.71 21.26 -14.41
N ALA A 9 -4.12 20.51 -15.43
CA ALA A 9 -4.14 19.05 -15.42
C ALA A 9 -2.92 18.42 -16.12
N VAL A 10 -1.73 19.03 -16.11
CA VAL A 10 -0.50 18.35 -16.56
C VAL A 10 0.73 18.87 -15.82
N VAL A 11 0.74 18.82 -14.48
CA VAL A 11 2.03 18.56 -13.80
C VAL A 11 2.35 17.12 -14.15
N ALA A 12 3.09 16.96 -15.25
CA ALA A 12 3.59 15.69 -15.72
C ALA A 12 4.40 15.04 -14.60
N MET A 13 3.74 14.21 -13.79
CA MET A 13 4.43 13.28 -12.91
C MET A 13 5.29 12.43 -13.83
N ALA A 14 6.61 12.67 -13.79
CA ALA A 14 7.60 11.87 -14.48
C ALA A 14 7.19 10.41 -14.30
N ARG A 15 6.82 9.76 -15.42
CA ARG A 15 6.22 8.42 -15.45
C ARG A 15 7.11 7.51 -14.61
N MET A 16 6.69 7.23 -13.37
CA MET A 16 7.44 6.39 -12.43
C MET A 16 7.80 5.12 -13.20
N LYS A 17 9.10 4.79 -13.26
CA LYS A 17 9.61 3.65 -14.03
C LYS A 17 8.71 2.44 -13.75
N LYS A 18 8.13 1.86 -14.80
CA LYS A 18 7.28 0.66 -14.68
C LYS A 18 7.97 -0.32 -13.75
N ALA A 19 7.27 -0.75 -12.71
CA ALA A 19 7.81 -1.65 -11.70
C ALA A 19 8.48 -2.84 -12.41
N TYR A 20 9.81 -2.93 -12.27
CA TYR A 20 10.60 -4.11 -12.61
C TYR A 20 9.93 -5.36 -12.02
N PRO A 21 10.04 -6.55 -12.63
CA PRO A 21 9.60 -7.78 -12.01
C PRO A 21 10.18 -7.82 -10.60
N LYS A 22 9.26 -7.87 -9.65
CA LYS A 22 9.43 -7.36 -8.30
C LYS A 22 10.37 -8.26 -7.51
N ILE A 23 10.92 -7.74 -6.44
CA ILE A 23 11.94 -8.33 -5.54
C ILE A 23 11.73 -9.84 -5.26
N HIS A 24 10.49 -10.35 -5.35
CA HIS A 24 10.11 -11.74 -5.07
C HIS A 24 9.73 -12.61 -6.30
N GLY A 25 10.02 -12.18 -7.53
CA GLY A 25 9.76 -12.98 -8.74
C GLY A 25 8.29 -13.12 -9.14
N GLU A 26 7.36 -12.57 -8.35
CA GLU A 26 5.92 -12.63 -8.60
C GLU A 26 5.37 -11.35 -9.26
N LYS A 27 4.39 -11.51 -10.14
CA LYS A 27 3.63 -10.37 -10.68
C LYS A 27 2.58 -9.94 -9.64
N LYS A 28 2.69 -8.73 -9.05
CA LYS A 28 1.58 -8.22 -8.20
C LYS A 28 0.31 -8.09 -9.05
N ARG A 29 -0.80 -8.50 -8.44
CA ARG A 29 -2.16 -8.20 -8.89
C ARG A 29 -2.71 -7.04 -8.04
N GLN A 30 -3.68 -6.32 -8.57
CA GLN A 30 -4.37 -5.27 -7.81
C GLN A 30 -5.50 -5.90 -7.00
N PHE A 31 -5.63 -5.46 -5.75
CA PHE A 31 -6.68 -5.87 -4.83
C PHE A 31 -7.27 -4.63 -4.18
N GLN A 32 -8.56 -4.68 -3.87
CA GLN A 32 -9.26 -3.65 -3.10
C GLN A 32 -9.58 -4.21 -1.71
N PHE A 33 -9.29 -3.44 -0.68
CA PHE A 33 -9.55 -3.79 0.71
C PHE A 33 -10.20 -2.60 1.42
N MET A 34 -11.04 -2.89 2.41
CA MET A 34 -11.64 -1.88 3.28
C MET A 34 -10.83 -1.80 4.57
N LEU A 35 -10.51 -0.58 4.99
CA LEU A 35 -9.87 -0.29 6.27
C LEU A 35 -10.70 0.76 6.99
N THR A 36 -10.60 0.78 8.33
CA THR A 36 -11.07 1.93 9.10
C THR A 36 -10.17 3.13 8.83
N GLU A 37 -10.71 4.33 9.06
CA GLU A 37 -9.99 5.60 8.84
C GLU A 37 -8.66 5.62 9.58
N GLY A 38 -8.65 5.35 10.89
CA GLY A 38 -7.43 5.32 11.69
C GLY A 38 -6.40 4.28 11.24
N ALA A 39 -6.83 3.10 10.76
CA ALA A 39 -5.92 2.11 10.20
C ALA A 39 -5.29 2.58 8.87
N SER A 40 -6.06 3.31 8.06
CA SER A 40 -5.52 3.94 6.85
C SER A 40 -4.50 5.03 7.17
N GLU A 41 -4.78 5.89 8.15
CA GLU A 41 -3.86 6.95 8.58
C GLU A 41 -2.53 6.40 9.08
N GLU A 42 -2.57 5.34 9.89
CA GLU A 42 -1.36 4.72 10.42
C GLU A 42 -0.52 4.09 9.29
N LEU A 43 -1.18 3.45 8.32
CA LEU A 43 -0.53 2.94 7.13
C LEU A 43 0.15 4.05 6.31
N ASP A 44 -0.50 5.22 6.20
CA ASP A 44 0.06 6.40 5.52
C ASP A 44 1.29 6.96 6.24
N LYS A 45 1.27 7.05 7.59
CA LYS A 45 2.44 7.49 8.38
C LYS A 45 3.64 6.57 8.16
N VAL A 46 3.45 5.26 8.25
CA VAL A 46 4.52 4.28 8.05
C VAL A 46 5.07 4.34 6.63
N ALA A 47 4.19 4.48 5.63
CA ALA A 47 4.60 4.64 4.23
C ALA A 47 5.46 5.89 4.03
N GLN A 48 5.08 7.01 4.63
CA GLN A 48 5.85 8.27 4.59
C GLN A 48 7.20 8.13 5.28
N GLN A 49 7.25 7.56 6.48
CA GLN A 49 8.50 7.37 7.24
C GLN A 49 9.52 6.50 6.48
N LEU A 50 9.03 5.47 5.78
CA LEU A 50 9.87 4.54 5.03
C LEU A 50 10.14 5.00 3.58
N GLY A 51 9.49 6.05 3.10
CA GLY A 51 9.61 6.53 1.72
C GLY A 51 9.13 5.53 0.67
N ILE A 52 8.15 4.67 1.01
CA ILE A 52 7.60 3.63 0.14
C ILE A 52 6.08 3.76 -0.01
N SER A 53 5.48 3.01 -0.94
CA SER A 53 4.02 3.02 -1.12
C SER A 53 3.29 2.23 -0.03
N ARG A 54 2.04 2.61 0.28
CA ARG A 54 1.14 1.83 1.16
C ARG A 54 1.06 0.35 0.80
N SER A 55 0.97 0.05 -0.50
CA SER A 55 0.92 -1.32 -1.01
C SER A 55 2.21 -2.10 -0.78
N GLU A 56 3.35 -1.42 -0.69
CA GLU A 56 4.64 -2.02 -0.35
C GLU A 56 4.75 -2.27 1.16
N VAL A 57 4.27 -1.33 1.99
CA VAL A 57 4.15 -1.55 3.44
C VAL A 57 3.29 -2.77 3.72
N LEU A 58 2.10 -2.84 3.13
CA LEU A 58 1.17 -3.96 3.32
C LEU A 58 1.79 -5.29 2.87
N GLU A 59 2.49 -5.32 1.73
CA GLU A 59 3.16 -6.54 1.27
C GLU A 59 4.25 -6.99 2.23
N ARG A 60 5.06 -6.06 2.77
CA ARG A 60 6.10 -6.40 3.76
C ARG A 60 5.51 -6.94 5.05
N VAL A 61 4.43 -6.35 5.56
CA VAL A 61 3.73 -6.82 6.77
C VAL A 61 3.16 -8.22 6.57
N ILE A 62 2.53 -8.47 5.42
CA ILE A 62 1.99 -9.81 5.10
C ILE A 62 3.13 -10.82 4.98
N ARG A 63 4.23 -10.47 4.31
CA ARG A 63 5.39 -11.37 4.13
C ARG A 63 6.23 -11.57 5.38
N SER A 64 6.18 -10.66 6.36
CA SER A 64 6.93 -10.80 7.61
C SER A 64 6.31 -11.81 8.58
N GLY A 65 5.25 -12.53 8.19
CA GLY A 65 4.61 -13.56 9.02
C GLY A 65 3.67 -12.99 10.09
N VAL A 66 3.40 -11.68 10.08
CA VAL A 66 2.47 -11.05 11.05
C VAL A 66 1.05 -11.61 10.92
N SER A 67 0.70 -12.18 9.76
CA SER A 67 -0.55 -12.92 9.59
C SER A 67 -0.72 -14.07 10.59
N GLU A 68 0.37 -14.73 11.00
CA GLU A 68 0.32 -15.80 12.00
C GLU A 68 0.01 -15.26 13.40
N ILE A 69 0.52 -14.06 13.71
CA ILE A 69 0.22 -13.33 14.96
C ILE A 69 -1.27 -12.95 15.02
N VAL A 70 -1.83 -12.48 13.90
CA VAL A 70 -3.26 -12.13 13.81
C VAL A 70 -4.15 -13.38 13.99
N VAL A 71 -3.74 -14.52 13.44
CA VAL A 71 -4.44 -15.79 13.66
C VAL A 71 -4.35 -16.19 15.13
N ALA A 72 -3.18 -16.15 15.75
CA ALA A 72 -3.00 -16.48 17.17
C ALA A 72 -3.86 -15.59 18.08
N PHE A 73 -3.83 -14.27 17.85
CA PHE A 73 -4.63 -13.29 18.57
C PHE A 73 -6.14 -13.58 18.53
N ASN A 74 -6.67 -13.88 17.33
CA ASN A 74 -8.10 -14.19 17.16
C ASN A 74 -8.49 -15.60 17.65
N SER A 75 -7.53 -16.52 17.77
CA SER A 75 -7.76 -17.87 18.27
C SER A 75 -7.81 -17.95 19.80
N GLY A 76 -7.60 -16.82 20.50
CA GLY A 76 -7.47 -16.79 21.96
C GLY A 76 -6.15 -17.36 22.48
N LEU A 77 -5.20 -17.68 21.58
CA LEU A 77 -3.86 -18.09 21.96
C LEU A 77 -3.05 -16.84 22.26
N GLN A 78 -2.84 -16.55 23.55
CA GLN A 78 -1.87 -15.54 23.95
C GLN A 78 -0.48 -16.01 23.48
N THR A 79 0.10 -15.31 22.52
CA THR A 79 1.53 -15.44 22.22
C THR A 79 2.30 -14.85 23.40
N VAL A 80 3.05 -15.73 24.06
CA VAL A 80 3.94 -15.46 25.21
C VAL A 80 5.14 -14.62 24.76
#